data_AF-A0A1C3WJ68-F1
#
_entry.id   AF-A0A1C3WJ68-F1
#
_cell.length_a   1.000
_cell.length_b   1.000
_cell.length_c   1.000
_cell.angle_alpha   90.00
_cell.angle_beta   90.00
_cell.angle_gamma   90.00
#
_symmetry.space_group_name_H-M   'P 1'
#
loop_
_entity.id
_entity.type
_entity.pdbx_description
1 polymer ?
#
loop_
_entity_poly.entity_id
_entity_poly.type
_entity_poly.pdbx_seq_one_letter_code
_entity_poly.pdbx_strand_id
1 'polypeptide(L)'
;MQIVSSKSKDLEVLAWLAEAELRLRGFEGLKDVYQAIASLLDKHWEKFHSVGEDDIEERLAPLAGLNGVGGEGTIIQAIRLTALVPGVKFGQFSLWDFQLSQRPNETRRREELNQAVIEAGTSAMSAHLEHVNGCIAAFERLVSIVNERCGAKAPPSSNTHNVLLEAASALRTLAGIEAQPVEAAVVPQAPEGTNEPAQPRARPLSAESIGSREEAFELLLAVARFFRRTEPHSPISMAIETMVRRGRMDFSELLAELLPEQQARNAVLTAAGIQPKSNKSG
;
A
#
# COMPACT_ATOMS: atom_id res chain seq x y z
N MET A 1 10.03 -7.51 -26.06
CA MET A 1 8.75 -7.93 -26.69
C MET A 1 8.80 -9.22 -27.52
N GLN A 2 9.94 -9.62 -28.13
CA GLN A 2 9.94 -10.74 -29.09
C GLN A 2 9.41 -12.08 -28.52
N ILE A 3 9.71 -12.44 -27.26
CA ILE A 3 9.21 -13.70 -26.67
C ILE A 3 7.68 -13.67 -26.47
N VAL A 4 7.16 -12.58 -25.89
CA VAL A 4 5.73 -12.40 -25.59
C VAL A 4 4.88 -12.26 -26.86
N SER A 5 5.42 -11.62 -27.90
CA SER A 5 4.69 -11.39 -29.15
C SER A 5 4.83 -12.52 -30.19
N SER A 6 5.85 -13.39 -30.10
CA SER A 6 6.15 -14.37 -31.16
C SER A 6 6.29 -15.83 -30.72
N LYS A 7 6.39 -16.13 -29.42
CA LYS A 7 6.75 -17.48 -28.93
C LYS A 7 5.84 -18.00 -27.82
N SER A 8 5.58 -17.22 -26.77
CA SER A 8 4.78 -17.67 -25.62
C SER A 8 4.03 -16.51 -24.96
N LYS A 9 2.81 -16.77 -24.53
CA LYS A 9 1.96 -15.86 -23.74
C LYS A 9 2.15 -16.18 -22.26
N ASP A 10 3.28 -15.74 -21.72
CA ASP A 10 3.77 -16.17 -20.41
C ASP A 10 3.67 -15.08 -19.35
N LEU A 11 3.01 -15.39 -18.23
CA LEU A 11 2.79 -14.45 -17.13
C LEU A 11 4.05 -14.19 -16.30
N GLU A 12 4.93 -15.17 -16.13
CA GLU A 12 6.19 -15.00 -15.41
C GLU A 12 7.11 -14.06 -16.17
N VAL A 13 7.22 -14.24 -17.49
CA VAL A 13 8.00 -13.34 -18.35
C VAL A 13 7.43 -11.92 -18.32
N LEU A 14 6.10 -11.76 -18.31
CA LEU A 14 5.46 -10.46 -18.19
C LEU A 14 5.68 -9.81 -16.82
N ALA A 15 5.75 -10.61 -15.75
CA ALA A 15 6.05 -10.10 -14.42
C ALA A 15 7.49 -9.54 -14.36
N TRP A 16 8.48 -10.25 -14.91
CA TRP A 16 9.85 -9.73 -15.02
C TRP A 16 9.92 -8.50 -15.93
N LEU A 17 9.17 -8.51 -17.03
CA LEU A 17 9.10 -7.37 -17.94
C LEU A 17 8.53 -6.14 -17.22
N ALA A 18 7.57 -6.29 -16.33
CA ALA A 18 7.01 -5.18 -15.56
C ALA A 18 8.10 -4.48 -14.73
N GLU A 19 8.92 -5.27 -14.01
CA GLU A 19 10.03 -4.74 -13.21
C GLU A 19 11.14 -4.11 -14.07
N ALA A 20 11.42 -4.69 -15.25
CA ALA A 20 12.44 -4.19 -16.16
C ALA A 20 12.00 -2.88 -16.84
N GLU A 21 10.77 -2.84 -17.36
CA GLU A 21 10.21 -1.65 -18.02
C GLU A 21 10.05 -0.49 -17.04
N LEU A 22 9.68 -0.76 -15.79
CA LEU A 22 9.67 0.26 -14.74
C LEU A 22 11.06 0.88 -14.54
N ARG A 23 12.12 0.06 -14.51
CA ARG A 23 13.50 0.57 -14.33
C ARG A 23 14.03 1.33 -15.54
N LEU A 24 13.63 0.93 -16.75
CA LEU A 24 14.15 1.49 -18.00
C LEU A 24 13.36 2.71 -18.48
N ARG A 25 12.03 2.69 -18.33
CA ARG A 25 11.11 3.71 -18.86
C ARG A 25 10.17 4.29 -17.81
N GLY A 26 10.33 3.94 -16.54
CA GLY A 26 9.49 4.47 -15.45
C GLY A 26 8.04 3.99 -15.54
N PHE A 27 7.13 4.83 -15.03
CA PHE A 27 5.70 4.52 -14.96
C PHE A 27 5.03 4.34 -16.32
N GLU A 28 5.54 5.00 -17.38
CA GLU A 28 5.07 4.76 -18.75
C GLU A 28 5.33 3.31 -19.17
N GLY A 29 6.55 2.81 -18.90
CA GLY A 29 6.93 1.42 -19.15
C GLY A 29 6.05 0.43 -18.40
N LEU A 30 5.87 0.66 -17.11
CA LEU A 30 5.06 -0.21 -16.27
C LEU A 30 3.59 -0.25 -16.71
N LYS A 31 3.01 0.90 -17.06
CA LYS A 31 1.65 1.02 -17.59
C LYS A 31 1.46 0.10 -18.80
N ASP A 32 2.38 0.15 -19.78
CA ASP A 32 2.28 -0.65 -21.00
C ASP A 32 2.30 -2.15 -20.69
N VAL A 33 3.11 -2.57 -19.72
CA VAL A 33 3.15 -3.98 -19.28
C VAL A 33 1.88 -4.39 -18.56
N TYR A 34 1.34 -3.57 -17.65
CA TYR A 34 0.06 -3.87 -17.00
C TYR A 34 -1.10 -3.96 -17.98
N GLN A 35 -1.13 -3.11 -19.01
CA GLN A 35 -2.10 -3.21 -20.10
C GLN A 35 -1.93 -4.52 -20.88
N ALA A 36 -0.70 -4.96 -21.14
CA ALA A 36 -0.42 -6.22 -21.80
C ALA A 36 -0.86 -7.43 -20.96
N ILE A 37 -0.55 -7.44 -19.66
CA ILE A 37 -1.00 -8.49 -18.73
C ILE A 37 -2.53 -8.51 -18.66
N ALA A 38 -3.18 -7.35 -18.48
CA ALA A 38 -4.63 -7.26 -18.46
C ALA A 38 -5.25 -7.81 -19.75
N SER A 39 -4.69 -7.45 -20.93
CA SER A 39 -5.16 -7.98 -22.22
C SER A 39 -4.96 -9.49 -22.34
N LEU A 40 -3.84 -10.01 -21.83
CA LEU A 40 -3.53 -11.43 -21.82
C LEU A 40 -4.56 -12.21 -20.98
N LEU A 41 -4.79 -11.78 -19.74
CA LEU A 41 -5.70 -12.47 -18.82
C LEU A 41 -7.16 -12.36 -19.27
N ASP A 42 -7.55 -11.24 -19.86
CA ASP A 42 -8.89 -11.01 -20.40
C ASP A 42 -9.18 -11.95 -21.59
N LYS A 43 -8.27 -12.00 -22.58
CA LYS A 43 -8.49 -12.69 -23.87
C LYS A 43 -8.00 -14.13 -23.91
N HIS A 44 -7.06 -14.49 -23.05
CA HIS A 44 -6.34 -15.77 -23.13
C HIS A 44 -6.24 -16.48 -21.77
N TRP A 45 -7.20 -16.24 -20.88
CA TRP A 45 -7.28 -16.86 -19.55
C TRP A 45 -7.00 -18.37 -19.56
N GLU A 46 -7.58 -19.13 -20.48
CA GLU A 46 -7.42 -20.60 -20.52
C GLU A 46 -6.10 -21.08 -21.14
N LYS A 47 -5.31 -20.19 -21.75
CA LYS A 47 -4.19 -20.59 -22.64
C LYS A 47 -2.88 -19.85 -22.38
N PHE A 48 -2.82 -19.01 -21.34
CA PHE A 48 -1.55 -18.38 -20.96
C PHE A 48 -0.69 -19.36 -20.16
N HIS A 49 0.61 -19.27 -20.34
CA HIS A 49 1.59 -20.04 -19.58
C HIS A 49 1.95 -19.29 -18.29
N SER A 50 2.16 -20.04 -17.22
CA SER A 50 2.66 -19.54 -15.94
C SER A 50 3.41 -20.66 -15.22
N VAL A 51 3.90 -20.38 -14.03
CA VAL A 51 4.71 -21.31 -13.22
C VAL A 51 3.92 -22.56 -12.77
N GLY A 52 2.59 -22.48 -12.71
CA GLY A 52 1.69 -23.62 -12.50
C GLY A 52 0.56 -23.62 -13.54
N GLU A 53 -0.10 -24.77 -13.74
CA GLU A 53 -1.16 -24.95 -14.75
C GLU A 53 -2.55 -25.20 -14.14
N ASP A 54 -2.64 -25.93 -13.03
CA ASP A 54 -3.93 -26.40 -12.48
C ASP A 54 -4.45 -25.55 -11.30
N ASP A 55 -3.56 -25.04 -10.45
CA ASP A 55 -3.94 -24.23 -9.30
C ASP A 55 -3.88 -22.72 -9.59
N ILE A 56 -4.91 -21.98 -9.18
CA ILE A 56 -5.04 -20.54 -9.43
C ILE A 56 -3.96 -19.75 -8.69
N GLU A 57 -3.59 -20.15 -7.48
CA GLU A 57 -2.59 -19.45 -6.69
C GLU A 57 -1.21 -19.62 -7.32
N GLU A 58 -0.87 -20.83 -7.77
CA GLU A 58 0.36 -21.08 -8.53
C GLU A 58 0.36 -20.35 -9.88
N ARG A 59 -0.74 -20.40 -10.63
CA ARG A 59 -0.88 -19.68 -11.92
C ARG A 59 -0.67 -18.19 -11.79
N LEU A 60 -1.06 -17.58 -10.66
CA LEU A 60 -0.95 -16.15 -10.42
C LEU A 60 0.21 -15.77 -9.48
N ALA A 61 1.03 -16.75 -9.07
CA ALA A 61 2.19 -16.52 -8.22
C ALA A 61 3.14 -15.42 -8.74
N PRO A 62 3.36 -15.24 -10.07
CA PRO A 62 4.15 -14.11 -10.55
C PRO A 62 3.58 -12.74 -10.16
N LEU A 63 2.25 -12.56 -10.21
CA LEU A 63 1.61 -11.30 -9.78
C LEU A 63 1.63 -11.15 -8.27
N ALA A 64 1.39 -12.24 -7.54
CA ALA A 64 1.48 -12.26 -6.08
C ALA A 64 2.90 -11.90 -5.61
N GLY A 65 3.94 -12.40 -6.28
CA GLY A 65 5.34 -12.13 -5.99
C GLY A 65 5.74 -10.67 -6.23
N LEU A 66 5.22 -10.02 -7.27
CA LEU A 66 5.42 -8.59 -7.49
C LEU A 66 4.85 -7.76 -6.34
N ASN A 67 3.64 -8.08 -5.87
CA ASN A 67 3.01 -7.39 -4.75
C ASN A 67 3.65 -7.74 -3.39
N GLY A 68 4.10 -8.98 -3.25
CA GLY A 68 4.62 -9.57 -2.03
C GLY A 68 3.58 -10.43 -1.31
N VAL A 69 4.05 -11.57 -0.80
CA VAL A 69 3.28 -12.51 0.04
C VAL A 69 4.01 -12.62 1.37
N GLY A 70 3.43 -12.10 2.45
CA GLY A 70 4.06 -12.07 3.78
C GLY A 70 5.22 -11.07 3.93
N GLY A 71 5.45 -10.20 2.93
CA GLY A 71 6.49 -9.16 2.92
C GLY A 71 6.34 -8.21 1.73
N GLU A 72 7.27 -7.27 1.54
CA GLU A 72 7.28 -6.41 0.34
C GLU A 72 7.71 -7.22 -0.89
N GLY A 73 6.93 -7.13 -1.97
CA GLY A 73 7.25 -7.76 -3.25
C GLY A 73 8.27 -6.98 -4.07
N THR A 74 8.81 -7.61 -5.12
CA THR A 74 9.97 -7.06 -5.84
C THR A 74 9.66 -5.75 -6.56
N ILE A 75 8.41 -5.53 -6.97
CA ILE A 75 8.02 -4.30 -7.66
C ILE A 75 7.91 -3.10 -6.72
N ILE A 76 7.65 -3.34 -5.43
CA ILE A 76 7.45 -2.28 -4.44
C ILE A 76 8.72 -1.44 -4.32
N GLN A 77 9.86 -2.11 -4.15
CA GLN A 77 11.15 -1.43 -4.07
C GLN A 77 11.51 -0.72 -5.38
N ALA A 78 11.16 -1.31 -6.52
CA ALA A 78 11.39 -0.68 -7.82
C ALA A 78 10.56 0.61 -7.97
N ILE A 79 9.30 0.63 -7.53
CA ILE A 79 8.46 1.83 -7.56
C ILE A 79 9.03 2.89 -6.62
N ARG A 80 9.45 2.52 -5.40
CA ARG A 80 10.07 3.46 -4.44
C ARG A 80 11.32 4.15 -4.99
N LEU A 81 12.10 3.43 -5.81
CA LEU A 81 13.33 3.92 -6.44
C LEU A 81 13.09 4.57 -7.83
N THR A 82 11.87 4.53 -8.36
CA THR A 82 11.56 5.16 -9.65
C THR A 82 11.56 6.67 -9.50
N ALA A 83 12.17 7.36 -10.46
CA ALA A 83 12.32 8.80 -10.45
C ALA A 83 10.97 9.54 -10.52
N LEU A 84 10.79 10.53 -9.65
CA LEU A 84 9.66 11.45 -9.68
C LEU A 84 9.94 12.68 -10.54
N VAL A 85 11.20 12.98 -10.85
CA VAL A 85 11.53 14.05 -11.81
C VAL A 85 11.70 13.43 -13.19
N PRO A 86 11.06 13.96 -14.26
CA PRO A 86 11.18 13.38 -15.60
C PRO A 86 12.60 13.55 -16.15
N GLY A 87 13.06 12.58 -16.93
CA GLY A 87 14.36 12.63 -17.63
C GLY A 87 15.59 12.29 -16.77
N VAL A 88 15.43 11.99 -15.49
CA VAL A 88 16.53 11.57 -14.61
C VAL A 88 16.63 10.04 -14.53
N LYS A 89 17.78 9.54 -14.04
CA LYS A 89 18.04 8.10 -13.98
C LYS A 89 17.27 7.43 -12.84
N PHE A 90 16.98 6.14 -13.00
CA PHE A 90 16.45 5.30 -11.92
C PHE A 90 17.30 5.41 -10.65
N GLY A 91 16.65 5.51 -9.49
CA GLY A 91 17.31 5.72 -8.19
C GLY A 91 17.71 7.15 -7.87
N GLN A 92 17.42 8.13 -8.74
CA GLN A 92 17.62 9.55 -8.48
C GLN A 92 16.27 10.27 -8.34
N PHE A 93 16.18 11.20 -7.40
CA PHE A 93 14.96 11.98 -7.12
C PHE A 93 13.71 11.09 -7.04
N SER A 94 13.88 9.94 -6.41
CA SER A 94 12.90 8.87 -6.30
C SER A 94 11.81 9.16 -5.27
N LEU A 95 10.78 8.33 -5.20
CA LEU A 95 9.78 8.40 -4.13
C LEU A 95 10.44 8.29 -2.75
N TRP A 96 11.44 7.42 -2.61
CA TRP A 96 12.23 7.33 -1.39
C TRP A 96 12.95 8.64 -1.05
N ASP A 97 13.58 9.29 -2.05
CA ASP A 97 14.26 10.57 -1.84
C ASP A 97 13.29 11.67 -1.44
N PHE A 98 12.11 11.70 -2.06
CA PHE A 98 11.02 12.62 -1.68
C PHE A 98 10.61 12.40 -0.22
N GLN A 99 10.28 11.17 0.17
CA GLN A 99 9.86 10.84 1.54
C GLN A 99 10.94 11.19 2.56
N LEU A 100 12.21 10.94 2.24
CA LEU A 100 13.34 11.33 3.07
C LEU A 100 13.46 12.86 3.18
N SER A 101 13.28 13.59 2.07
CA SER A 101 13.33 15.06 2.04
C SER A 101 12.26 15.74 2.91
N GLN A 102 11.16 15.06 3.22
CA GLN A 102 10.11 15.57 4.10
C GLN A 102 10.53 15.60 5.59
N ARG A 103 11.64 14.94 5.96
CA ARG A 103 12.12 14.95 7.35
C ARG A 103 12.66 16.35 7.74
N PRO A 104 12.49 16.81 8.99
CA PRO A 104 12.87 18.17 9.40
C PRO A 104 14.34 18.54 9.17
N ASN A 105 15.24 17.56 9.17
CA ASN A 105 16.69 17.73 9.05
C ASN A 105 17.24 17.55 7.62
N GLU A 106 16.41 17.21 6.63
CA GLU A 106 16.83 16.90 5.26
C GLU A 106 16.72 18.11 4.32
N THR A 107 17.22 19.27 4.75
CA THR A 107 17.10 20.53 3.99
C THR A 107 17.79 20.48 2.64
N ARG A 108 19.04 19.99 2.58
CA ARG A 108 19.83 19.90 1.34
C ARG A 108 19.12 19.05 0.28
N ARG A 109 18.64 17.87 0.69
CA ARG A 109 17.93 16.94 -0.21
C ARG A 109 16.63 17.57 -0.75
N ARG A 110 15.91 18.30 0.11
CA ARG A 110 14.70 19.02 -0.28
C ARG A 110 15.00 20.14 -1.28
N GLU A 111 16.07 20.90 -1.07
CA GLU A 111 16.53 21.94 -1.98
C GLU A 111 16.95 21.36 -3.35
N GLU A 112 17.76 20.30 -3.35
CA GLU A 112 18.18 19.60 -4.58
C GLU A 112 16.98 19.05 -5.37
N LEU A 113 16.01 18.43 -4.69
CA LEU A 113 14.80 17.92 -5.31
C LEU A 113 13.93 19.05 -5.89
N ASN A 114 13.71 20.12 -5.13
CA ASN A 114 12.94 21.27 -5.58
C ASN A 114 13.60 21.95 -6.79
N GLN A 115 14.92 22.06 -6.79
CA GLN A 115 15.67 22.61 -7.90
C GLN A 115 15.50 21.75 -9.16
N ALA A 116 15.62 20.43 -9.05
CA ALA A 116 15.40 19.51 -10.17
C ALA A 116 13.97 19.58 -10.73
N VAL A 117 12.96 19.75 -9.86
CA VAL A 117 11.56 19.96 -10.26
C VAL A 117 11.37 21.27 -11.02
N ILE A 118 11.99 22.36 -10.56
CA ILE A 118 11.94 23.66 -11.25
C ILE A 118 12.60 23.55 -12.63
N GLU A 119 13.74 22.87 -12.72
CA GLU A 119 14.46 22.65 -13.99
C GLU A 119 13.67 21.80 -14.98
N ALA A 120 12.97 20.78 -14.51
CA ALA A 120 12.07 19.97 -15.34
C ALA A 120 10.87 20.76 -15.86
N GLY A 121 10.34 21.67 -15.04
CA GLY A 121 9.23 22.55 -15.38
C GLY A 121 7.84 21.91 -15.23
N THR A 122 6.84 22.76 -14.99
CA THR A 122 5.47 22.33 -14.65
C THR A 122 4.81 21.43 -15.70
N SER A 123 5.02 21.71 -17.00
CA SER A 123 4.42 20.90 -18.07
C SER A 123 4.97 19.47 -18.08
N ALA A 124 6.28 19.29 -17.91
CA ALA A 124 6.90 17.97 -17.86
C ALA A 124 6.48 17.20 -16.60
N MET A 125 6.41 17.87 -15.45
CA MET A 125 5.91 17.28 -14.20
C MET A 125 4.44 16.84 -14.31
N SER A 126 3.58 17.65 -14.95
CA SER A 126 2.17 17.29 -15.21
C SER A 126 2.05 16.07 -16.13
N ALA A 127 2.80 16.03 -17.22
CA ALA A 127 2.82 14.87 -18.12
C ALA A 127 3.33 13.61 -17.40
N HIS A 128 4.32 13.74 -16.51
CA HIS A 128 4.81 12.62 -15.72
C HIS A 128 3.76 12.11 -14.72
N LEU A 129 3.01 13.02 -14.08
CA LEU A 129 1.86 12.65 -13.25
C LEU A 129 0.76 11.92 -14.05
N GLU A 130 0.50 12.33 -15.29
CA GLU A 130 -0.43 11.61 -16.18
C GLU A 130 0.04 10.19 -16.47
N HIS A 131 1.35 9.96 -16.66
CA HIS A 131 1.89 8.61 -16.80
C HIS A 131 1.65 7.75 -15.56
N VAL A 132 1.81 8.30 -14.34
CA VAL A 132 1.53 7.57 -13.10
C VAL A 132 0.05 7.26 -12.95
N ASN A 133 -0.84 8.22 -13.21
CA ASN A 133 -2.28 7.98 -13.17
C ASN A 133 -2.71 6.94 -14.20
N GLY A 134 -2.15 6.97 -15.41
CA GLY A 134 -2.37 5.94 -16.42
C GLY A 134 -1.88 4.56 -15.98
N CYS A 135 -0.75 4.48 -15.29
CA CYS A 135 -0.24 3.25 -14.69
C CYS A 135 -1.18 2.71 -13.60
N ILE A 136 -1.70 3.57 -12.72
CA ILE A 136 -2.68 3.20 -11.70
C ILE A 136 -3.93 2.63 -12.35
N ALA A 137 -4.51 3.32 -13.34
CA ALA A 137 -5.71 2.85 -14.04
C ALA A 137 -5.48 1.49 -14.76
N ALA A 138 -4.30 1.30 -15.36
CA ALA A 138 -3.93 0.02 -15.96
C ALA A 138 -3.82 -1.11 -14.94
N PHE A 139 -3.25 -0.82 -13.76
CA PHE A 139 -3.15 -1.77 -12.65
C PHE A 139 -4.52 -2.11 -12.06
N GLU A 140 -5.39 -1.12 -11.85
CA GLU A 140 -6.77 -1.33 -11.37
C GLU A 140 -7.58 -2.18 -12.34
N ARG A 141 -7.45 -1.95 -13.67
CA ARG A 141 -8.07 -2.80 -14.69
C ARG A 141 -7.56 -4.25 -14.61
N LEU A 142 -6.26 -4.44 -14.44
CA LEU A 142 -5.66 -5.76 -14.25
C LEU A 142 -6.25 -6.45 -13.01
N VAL A 143 -6.30 -5.76 -11.87
CA VAL A 143 -6.86 -6.27 -10.62
C VAL A 143 -8.34 -6.62 -10.76
N SER A 144 -9.14 -5.80 -11.46
CA SER A 144 -10.56 -6.11 -11.72
C SER A 144 -10.71 -7.43 -12.47
N ILE A 145 -9.97 -7.62 -13.56
CA ILE A 145 -10.00 -8.86 -14.37
C ILE A 145 -9.61 -10.07 -13.51
N VAL A 146 -8.55 -9.95 -12.71
CA VAL A 146 -8.10 -11.03 -11.83
C VAL A 146 -9.16 -11.35 -10.77
N ASN A 147 -9.76 -10.35 -10.14
CA ASN A 147 -10.82 -10.53 -9.15
C ASN A 147 -12.07 -11.17 -9.75
N GLU A 148 -12.50 -10.75 -10.95
CA GLU A 148 -13.64 -11.34 -11.65
C GLU A 148 -13.42 -12.82 -12.00
N ARG A 149 -12.18 -13.19 -12.36
CA ARG A 149 -11.82 -14.57 -12.73
C ARG A 149 -11.59 -15.48 -11.53
N CYS A 150 -11.04 -14.96 -10.44
CA CYS A 150 -10.52 -15.76 -9.33
C CYS A 150 -11.33 -15.64 -8.03
N GLY A 151 -12.17 -14.60 -7.88
CA GLY A 151 -12.92 -14.33 -6.67
C GLY A 151 -12.02 -14.31 -5.44
N ALA A 152 -12.34 -15.13 -4.44
CA ALA A 152 -11.57 -15.22 -3.19
C ALA A 152 -10.14 -15.76 -3.35
N LYS A 153 -9.80 -16.37 -4.49
CA LYS A 153 -8.45 -16.87 -4.80
C LYS A 153 -7.57 -15.84 -5.51
N ALA A 154 -8.06 -14.61 -5.70
CA ALA A 154 -7.25 -13.56 -6.30
C ALA A 154 -6.05 -13.21 -5.40
N PRO A 155 -4.85 -13.04 -5.97
CA PRO A 155 -3.68 -12.62 -5.21
C PRO A 155 -3.86 -11.21 -4.66
N PRO A 156 -3.19 -10.88 -3.53
CA PRO A 156 -3.20 -9.53 -2.99
C PRO A 156 -2.56 -8.53 -3.96
N SER A 157 -3.13 -7.32 -4.00
CA SER A 157 -2.70 -6.22 -4.89
C SER A 157 -2.50 -4.89 -4.17
N SER A 158 -2.81 -4.82 -2.88
CA SER A 158 -2.85 -3.60 -2.08
C SER A 158 -1.50 -2.91 -1.95
N ASN A 159 -0.40 -3.64 -1.75
CA ASN A 159 0.93 -3.03 -1.60
C ASN A 159 1.33 -2.26 -2.86
N THR A 160 1.11 -2.88 -4.02
CA THR A 160 1.43 -2.28 -5.32
C THR A 160 0.54 -1.05 -5.57
N HIS A 161 -0.76 -1.16 -5.29
CA HIS A 161 -1.69 -0.04 -5.44
C HIS A 161 -1.30 1.15 -4.54
N ASN A 162 -1.04 0.88 -3.26
CA ASN A 162 -0.68 1.89 -2.28
C ASN A 162 0.61 2.64 -2.67
N VAL A 163 1.67 1.94 -3.09
CA VAL A 163 2.92 2.60 -3.46
C VAL A 163 2.80 3.40 -4.77
N LEU A 164 1.93 3.00 -5.70
CA LEU A 164 1.61 3.80 -6.89
C LEU A 164 0.84 5.09 -6.50
N LEU A 165 -0.11 5.00 -5.57
CA LEU A 165 -0.83 6.16 -5.04
C LEU A 165 0.10 7.11 -4.27
N GLU A 166 1.04 6.58 -3.48
CA GLU A 166 2.10 7.35 -2.82
C GLU A 166 2.94 8.13 -3.86
N ALA A 167 3.36 7.47 -4.95
CA ALA A 167 4.10 8.12 -6.03
C ALA A 167 3.28 9.25 -6.70
N ALA A 168 2.00 9.01 -7.00
CA ALA A 168 1.12 10.03 -7.57
C ALA A 168 0.91 11.22 -6.62
N SER A 169 0.76 10.97 -5.32
CA SER A 169 0.62 12.02 -4.29
C SER A 169 1.90 12.86 -4.17
N ALA A 170 3.07 12.22 -4.16
CA ALA A 170 4.35 12.90 -4.16
C ALA A 170 4.52 13.78 -5.41
N LEU A 171 4.16 13.28 -6.59
CA LEU A 171 4.19 14.04 -7.84
C LEU A 171 3.25 15.24 -7.84
N ARG A 172 2.02 15.10 -7.34
CA ARG A 172 1.09 16.24 -7.19
C ARG A 172 1.69 17.33 -6.31
N THR A 173 2.29 16.92 -5.19
CA THR A 173 2.98 17.84 -4.27
C THR A 173 4.13 18.56 -4.97
N LEU A 174 4.99 17.83 -5.69
CA LEU A 174 6.13 18.42 -6.40
C LEU A 174 5.70 19.31 -7.57
N ALA A 175 4.63 18.94 -8.29
CA ALA A 175 4.08 19.73 -9.38
C ALA A 175 3.33 20.99 -8.92
N GLY A 176 3.12 21.17 -7.60
CA GLY A 176 2.33 22.27 -7.05
C GLY A 176 0.84 22.16 -7.39
N ILE A 177 0.37 20.95 -7.68
CA ILE A 177 -1.05 20.66 -7.95
C ILE A 177 -1.68 20.30 -6.61
N GLU A 178 -2.39 21.24 -5.99
CA GLU A 178 -3.16 20.95 -4.79
C GLU A 178 -4.14 19.81 -5.06
N ALA A 179 -4.01 18.72 -4.29
CA ALA A 179 -4.97 17.64 -4.34
C ALA A 179 -6.29 18.12 -3.71
N GLN A 180 -7.37 18.13 -4.49
CA GLN A 180 -8.68 17.98 -3.89
C GLN A 180 -8.70 16.64 -3.15
N PRO A 181 -9.25 16.57 -1.93
CA PRO A 181 -9.43 15.29 -1.25
C PRO A 181 -10.18 14.37 -2.19
N VAL A 182 -9.59 13.22 -2.49
CA VAL A 182 -10.24 12.20 -3.31
C VAL A 182 -11.33 11.58 -2.43
N GLU A 183 -12.53 12.17 -2.45
CA GLU A 183 -13.74 11.46 -2.01
C GLU A 183 -13.85 10.21 -2.87
N ALA A 184 -13.74 9.05 -2.24
CA ALA A 184 -13.91 7.77 -2.88
C ALA A 184 -15.24 7.78 -3.64
N ALA A 185 -15.16 7.70 -4.96
CA ALA A 185 -16.32 7.67 -5.84
C ALA A 185 -17.25 6.52 -5.41
N VAL A 186 -18.41 6.90 -4.87
CA VAL A 186 -19.50 5.99 -4.54
C VAL A 186 -20.04 5.43 -5.85
N VAL A 187 -19.84 4.13 -6.05
CA VAL A 187 -20.44 3.37 -7.16
C VAL A 187 -21.97 3.44 -7.00
N PRO A 188 -22.74 3.87 -8.01
CA PRO A 188 -24.19 3.94 -7.89
C PRO A 188 -24.77 2.52 -7.83
N GLN A 189 -25.45 2.19 -6.73
CA GLN A 189 -26.27 0.98 -6.67
C GLN A 189 -27.59 1.20 -7.42
N ALA A 190 -27.89 0.29 -8.35
CA ALA A 190 -29.17 0.19 -9.05
C ALA A 190 -30.32 -0.14 -8.06
N PRO A 191 -31.57 0.25 -8.37
CA PRO A 191 -32.68 0.08 -7.44
C PRO A 191 -33.23 -1.35 -7.51
N GLU A 192 -33.33 -2.02 -6.38
CA GLU A 192 -34.16 -3.21 -6.23
C GLU A 192 -35.29 -2.95 -5.23
N GLY A 193 -36.50 -3.23 -5.70
CA GLY A 193 -37.70 -3.21 -4.90
C GLY A 193 -37.93 -4.52 -4.13
N THR A 194 -38.97 -4.44 -3.31
CA THR A 194 -39.74 -5.50 -2.62
C THR A 194 -39.15 -6.12 -1.34
N ASN A 195 -39.62 -5.53 -0.24
CA ASN A 195 -39.91 -6.04 1.11
C ASN A 195 -39.75 -7.54 1.42
N GLU A 196 -38.85 -7.83 2.38
CA GLU A 196 -39.00 -8.86 3.42
C GLU A 196 -38.22 -8.44 4.70
N PRO A 197 -38.54 -8.99 5.89
CA PRO A 197 -38.35 -8.30 7.16
C PRO A 197 -36.90 -8.17 7.64
N ALA A 198 -36.61 -6.99 8.19
CA ALA A 198 -35.30 -6.49 8.55
C ALA A 198 -34.61 -7.29 9.67
N GLN A 199 -33.47 -7.89 9.33
CA GLN A 199 -32.35 -8.03 10.27
C GLN A 199 -31.67 -6.66 10.41
N PRO A 200 -31.11 -6.31 11.58
CA PRO A 200 -30.45 -5.02 11.77
C PRO A 200 -29.22 -4.95 10.87
N ARG A 201 -29.33 -4.23 9.74
CA ARG A 201 -28.18 -3.87 8.89
C ARG A 201 -27.23 -3.01 9.73
N ALA A 202 -26.02 -3.53 9.93
CA ALA A 202 -24.92 -2.75 10.51
C ALA A 202 -24.69 -1.51 9.65
N ARG A 203 -24.68 -0.34 10.29
CA ARG A 203 -24.30 0.93 9.65
C ARG A 203 -22.86 0.81 9.13
N PRO A 204 -22.53 1.45 7.99
CA PRO A 204 -21.13 1.56 7.58
C PRO A 204 -20.38 2.31 8.69
N LEU A 205 -19.35 1.67 9.24
CA LEU A 205 -18.48 2.26 10.25
C LEU A 205 -17.58 3.27 9.55
N SER A 206 -17.91 4.55 9.66
CA SER A 206 -16.96 5.62 9.35
C SER A 206 -16.12 5.91 10.61
N ALA A 207 -14.90 6.42 10.47
CA ALA A 207 -14.10 6.84 11.64
C ALA A 207 -14.86 7.88 12.49
N GLU A 208 -15.78 8.62 11.87
CA GLU A 208 -16.66 9.63 12.48
C GLU A 208 -17.82 9.01 13.29
N SER A 209 -18.11 7.71 13.13
CA SER A 209 -19.19 7.03 13.86
C SER A 209 -18.76 6.42 15.19
N ILE A 210 -17.48 6.46 15.53
CA ILE A 210 -16.94 5.89 16.78
C ILE A 210 -17.18 6.86 17.92
N GLY A 211 -18.18 6.58 18.76
CA GLY A 211 -18.63 7.48 19.83
C GLY A 211 -17.87 7.33 21.15
N SER A 212 -17.01 6.31 21.30
CA SER A 212 -16.23 6.11 22.52
C SER A 212 -14.93 5.34 22.30
N ARG A 213 -14.00 5.49 23.26
CA ARG A 213 -12.74 4.73 23.30
C ARG A 213 -12.97 3.21 23.33
N GLU A 214 -13.99 2.77 24.05
CA GLU A 214 -14.30 1.35 24.18
C GLU A 214 -14.87 0.78 22.88
N GLU A 215 -15.70 1.55 22.19
CA GLU A 215 -16.20 1.21 20.85
C GLU A 215 -15.06 1.11 19.82
N ALA A 216 -14.07 2.00 19.90
CA ALA A 216 -12.86 1.92 19.09
C ALA A 216 -12.08 0.60 19.33
N PHE A 217 -11.93 0.21 20.60
CA PHE A 217 -11.27 -1.04 20.97
C PHE A 217 -12.03 -2.28 20.52
N GLU A 218 -13.35 -2.31 20.64
CA GLU A 218 -14.16 -3.42 20.14
C GLU A 218 -14.08 -3.56 18.62
N LEU A 219 -14.00 -2.44 17.89
CA LEU A 219 -13.77 -2.45 16.44
C LEU A 219 -12.39 -3.03 16.11
N LEU A 220 -11.34 -2.57 16.79
CA LEU A 220 -9.99 -3.12 16.62
C LEU A 220 -9.95 -4.63 16.90
N LEU A 221 -10.64 -5.11 17.94
CA LEU A 221 -10.75 -6.54 18.23
C LEU A 221 -11.55 -7.29 17.16
N ALA A 222 -12.57 -6.67 16.55
CA ALA A 222 -13.27 -7.26 15.41
C ALA A 222 -12.34 -7.42 14.19
N VAL A 223 -11.49 -6.42 13.93
CA VAL A 223 -10.46 -6.48 12.89
C VAL A 223 -9.40 -7.55 13.20
N ALA A 224 -8.95 -7.66 14.46
CA ALA A 224 -8.02 -8.72 14.86
C ALA A 224 -8.61 -10.13 14.65
N ARG A 225 -9.90 -10.33 14.99
CA ARG A 225 -10.62 -11.59 14.72
C ARG A 225 -10.73 -11.89 13.22
N PHE A 226 -10.90 -10.87 12.39
CA PHE A 226 -10.86 -11.03 10.94
C PHE A 226 -9.49 -11.53 10.48
N PHE A 227 -8.40 -10.83 10.86
CA PHE A 227 -7.04 -11.23 10.49
C PHE A 227 -6.68 -12.63 10.99
N ARG A 228 -7.12 -13.02 12.20
CA ARG A 228 -6.88 -14.37 12.71
C ARG A 228 -7.58 -15.47 11.89
N ARG A 229 -8.67 -15.13 11.21
CA ARG A 229 -9.41 -16.05 10.32
C ARG A 229 -8.83 -16.06 8.90
N THR A 230 -8.41 -14.91 8.38
CA THR A 230 -7.92 -14.78 6.99
C THR A 230 -6.42 -15.00 6.86
N GLU A 231 -5.64 -14.67 7.89
CA GLU A 231 -4.18 -14.77 7.94
C GLU A 231 -3.71 -15.32 9.30
N PRO A 232 -3.88 -16.62 9.59
CA PRO A 232 -3.65 -17.18 10.94
C PRO A 232 -2.22 -17.01 11.48
N HIS A 233 -1.24 -16.86 10.60
CA HIS A 233 0.18 -16.68 10.95
C HIS A 233 0.64 -15.21 10.89
N SER A 234 -0.27 -14.27 10.61
CA SER A 234 0.06 -12.85 10.55
C SER A 234 0.24 -12.26 11.96
N PRO A 235 1.37 -11.56 12.22
CA PRO A 235 1.59 -10.90 13.51
C PRO A 235 0.62 -9.74 13.74
N ILE A 236 -0.13 -9.31 12.73
CA ILE A 236 -1.08 -8.18 12.79
C ILE A 236 -2.18 -8.45 13.81
N SER A 237 -2.76 -9.66 13.83
CA SER A 237 -3.81 -10.02 14.79
C SER A 237 -3.31 -9.85 16.24
N MET A 238 -2.14 -10.43 16.54
CA MET A 238 -1.47 -10.33 17.83
C MET A 238 -1.07 -8.89 18.19
N ALA A 239 -0.61 -8.11 17.20
CA ALA A 239 -0.22 -6.72 17.39
C ALA A 239 -1.44 -5.84 17.74
N ILE A 240 -2.57 -6.03 17.07
CA ILE A 240 -3.81 -5.30 17.36
C ILE A 240 -4.35 -5.69 18.74
N GLU A 241 -4.38 -6.98 19.08
CA GLU A 241 -4.79 -7.45 20.42
C GLU A 241 -3.89 -6.86 21.52
N THR A 242 -2.57 -6.84 21.28
CA THR A 242 -1.59 -6.22 22.18
C THR A 242 -1.80 -4.72 22.31
N MET A 243 -2.11 -4.03 21.21
CA MET A 243 -2.38 -2.59 21.20
C MET A 243 -3.64 -2.24 21.99
N VAL A 244 -4.72 -3.00 21.82
CA VAL A 244 -5.95 -2.82 22.59
C VAL A 244 -5.69 -3.08 24.08
N ARG A 245 -4.97 -4.16 24.42
CA ARG A 245 -4.60 -4.49 25.80
C ARG A 245 -3.78 -3.36 26.45
N ARG A 246 -2.71 -2.91 25.78
CA ARG A 246 -1.89 -1.77 26.23
C ARG A 246 -2.69 -0.47 26.31
N GLY A 247 -3.61 -0.28 25.37
CA GLY A 247 -4.53 0.84 25.34
C GLY A 247 -5.50 0.85 26.53
N ARG A 248 -5.70 -0.26 27.25
CA ARG A 248 -6.52 -0.31 28.47
C ARG A 248 -5.70 -0.18 29.78
N MET A 249 -4.38 -0.22 29.70
CA MET A 249 -3.49 -0.09 30.86
C MET A 249 -3.42 1.34 31.36
N ASP A 250 -3.13 1.50 32.66
CA ASP A 250 -2.70 2.80 33.15
C ASP A 250 -1.27 3.14 32.67
N PHE A 251 -0.91 4.41 32.72
CA PHE A 251 0.39 4.87 32.22
C PHE A 251 1.58 4.21 32.94
N SER A 252 1.45 3.93 34.23
CA SER A 252 2.51 3.31 35.03
C SER A 252 2.71 1.84 34.64
N GLU A 253 1.62 1.11 34.42
CA GLU A 253 1.63 -0.27 33.95
C GLU A 253 2.18 -0.38 32.53
N LEU A 254 1.75 0.51 31.64
CA LEU A 254 2.26 0.56 30.27
C LEU A 254 3.76 0.85 30.25
N LEU A 255 4.23 1.80 31.06
CA LEU A 255 5.64 2.14 31.16
C LEU A 255 6.47 0.99 31.77
N ALA A 256 5.90 0.25 32.73
CA ALA A 256 6.51 -0.96 33.30
C ALA A 256 6.70 -2.06 32.26
N GLU A 257 5.74 -2.23 31.35
CA GLU A 257 5.81 -3.21 30.28
C GLU A 257 6.78 -2.80 29.15
N LEU A 258 6.78 -1.53 28.74
CA LEU A 258 7.63 -1.05 27.64
C LEU A 258 9.11 -0.93 28.03
N LEU A 259 9.39 -0.62 29.28
CA LEU A 259 10.74 -0.43 29.81
C LEU A 259 10.91 -1.30 31.05
N PRO A 260 11.35 -2.57 30.93
CA PRO A 260 11.54 -3.46 32.07
C PRO A 260 12.55 -2.94 33.10
N GLU A 261 13.53 -2.15 32.67
CA GLU A 261 14.58 -1.59 33.51
C GLU A 261 14.07 -0.41 34.36
N GLN A 262 14.14 -0.57 35.70
CA GLN A 262 13.71 0.47 36.65
C GLN A 262 14.41 1.81 36.43
N GLN A 263 15.69 1.80 36.06
CA GLN A 263 16.49 3.01 35.85
C GLN A 263 16.01 3.79 34.62
N ALA A 264 15.67 3.10 33.53
CA ALA A 264 15.11 3.72 32.33
C ALA A 264 13.73 4.33 32.59
N ARG A 265 12.86 3.62 33.34
CA ARG A 265 11.55 4.15 33.76
C ARG A 265 11.67 5.41 34.61
N ASN A 266 12.55 5.40 35.60
CA ASN A 266 12.75 6.54 36.50
C ASN A 266 13.27 7.77 35.74
N ALA A 267 14.15 7.57 34.73
CA ALA A 267 14.63 8.66 33.90
C ALA A 267 13.49 9.32 33.09
N VAL A 268 12.60 8.51 32.49
CA VAL A 268 11.42 9.01 31.75
C VAL A 268 10.45 9.74 32.67
N LEU A 269 10.13 9.17 33.84
CA LEU A 269 9.23 9.82 34.81
C LEU A 269 9.80 11.15 35.31
N THR A 270 11.10 11.19 35.59
CA THR A 270 11.78 12.41 36.05
C THR A 270 11.82 13.49 34.97
N ALA A 271 12.11 13.12 33.72
CA ALA A 271 12.05 14.04 32.58
C ALA A 271 10.63 14.60 32.34
N ALA A 272 9.60 13.81 32.64
CA ALA A 272 8.20 14.21 32.58
C ALA A 272 7.70 14.97 33.83
N GLY A 273 8.56 15.22 34.82
CA GLY A 273 8.20 15.94 36.06
C GLY A 273 7.38 15.12 37.06
N ILE A 274 7.31 13.78 36.89
CA ILE A 274 6.57 12.87 37.76
C ILE A 274 7.56 12.24 38.75
N GLN A 275 7.29 12.34 40.06
CA GLN A 275 8.14 11.71 41.06
C GLN A 275 7.98 10.18 41.01
N PRO A 276 9.07 9.41 40.80
CA PRO A 276 8.99 7.96 40.83
C PRO A 276 8.61 7.51 42.25
N LYS A 277 7.60 6.64 42.35
CA LYS A 277 7.21 6.04 43.64
C LYS A 277 8.43 5.29 44.20
N SER A 278 8.94 5.70 45.35
CA SER A 278 9.97 4.94 46.05
C SER A 278 9.34 3.63 46.51
N ASN A 279 9.76 2.49 45.94
CA ASN A 279 9.43 1.21 46.56
C ASN A 279 10.10 1.18 47.95
N LYS A 280 9.29 1.33 49.00
CA LYS A 280 9.69 0.95 50.36
C LYS A 280 9.77 -0.57 50.37
N SER A 281 10.97 -1.10 50.20
CA SER A 281 11.30 -2.47 50.57
C SER A 281 11.25 -2.55 52.10
N GLY A 282 10.21 -3.18 52.63
CA GLY A 282 10.14 -3.73 53.98
C GLY A 282 10.03 -5.23 53.87
#